data_AF-A0A0R3WQY6-F1
#
_entry.id   AF-A0A0R3WQY6-F1
#
_cell.length_a   1.000
_cell.length_b   1.000
_cell.length_c   1.000
_cell.angle_alpha   90.00
_cell.angle_beta   90.00
_cell.angle_gamma   90.00
#
_symmetry.space_group_name_H-M   'P 1'
#
loop_
_entity.id
_entity.type
_entity.pdbx_description
1 polymer ?
#
loop_
_entity_poly.entity_id
_entity_poly.type
_entity_poly.pdbx_seq_one_letter_code
_entity_poly.pdbx_strand_id
1 'polypeptide(L)'
;MTTKFDSREDLAVTRNYGHLLVEMSSIVPDGIVAFFPSYHYLVSPLLSLRFCYLRGISSESTFATWYEQNLIQKIQQHKLLFVETPDNEETSLALANYQKACENGRGAILLSVARGKVSEGIDFDHHLGRCVIMFGVPYVYTQSRIFKARLDYLREQYNIRPNEFITFDAMRHAAQCLGRAIRGKSDYGIMILADKVSNL
;
A
#
# COMPACT_ATOMS: atom_id res chain seq x y z
N MET A 1 -14.85 6.08 1.05
CA MET A 1 -13.69 5.19 0.85
C MET A 1 -13.62 4.31 2.09
N THR A 2 -13.88 3.01 2.03
CA THR A 2 -13.85 2.10 3.20
C THR A 2 -13.08 0.84 2.82
N THR A 3 -12.22 0.28 3.68
CA THR A 3 -11.50 -0.99 3.42
C THR A 3 -11.93 -2.20 4.26
N LYS A 4 -13.16 -2.15 4.80
CA LYS A 4 -13.82 -3.31 5.44
C LYS A 4 -13.76 -4.52 4.52
N PHE A 5 -13.52 -5.70 5.09
CA PHE A 5 -13.35 -6.95 4.34
C PHE A 5 -14.53 -7.22 3.38
N ASP A 6 -15.75 -6.88 3.77
CA ASP A 6 -16.98 -7.00 2.95
C ASP A 6 -17.15 -5.90 1.89
N SER A 7 -16.30 -4.86 1.88
CA SER A 7 -16.35 -3.71 0.96
C SER A 7 -15.11 -3.58 0.07
N ARG A 8 -14.13 -4.48 0.23
CA ARG A 8 -12.86 -4.48 -0.52
C ARG A 8 -13.05 -4.71 -2.03
N GLU A 9 -14.20 -5.25 -2.41
CA GLU A 9 -14.59 -5.55 -3.79
C GLU A 9 -15.36 -4.39 -4.46
N ASP A 10 -15.62 -3.28 -3.76
CA ASP A 10 -16.28 -2.14 -4.38
C ASP A 10 -15.31 -1.42 -5.32
N LEU A 11 -15.48 -1.69 -6.62
CA LEU A 11 -14.76 -1.04 -7.72
C LEU A 11 -14.75 0.49 -7.61
N ALA A 12 -15.76 1.10 -6.98
CA ALA A 12 -15.79 2.53 -6.74
C ALA A 12 -14.70 3.00 -5.77
N VAL A 13 -14.36 2.22 -4.74
CA VAL A 13 -13.29 2.53 -3.78
C VAL A 13 -11.93 2.45 -4.48
N THR A 14 -11.70 1.38 -5.23
CA THR A 14 -10.50 1.16 -6.03
C THR A 14 -10.27 2.32 -7.00
N ARG A 15 -11.32 2.74 -7.73
CA ARG A 15 -11.25 3.89 -8.64
C ARG A 15 -10.89 5.19 -7.90
N ASN A 16 -11.51 5.44 -6.75
CA ASN A 16 -11.24 6.64 -5.95
C ASN A 16 -9.80 6.69 -5.44
N TYR A 17 -9.20 5.55 -5.07
CA TYR A 17 -7.77 5.48 -4.75
C TYR A 17 -6.87 5.80 -5.94
N GLY A 18 -7.25 5.34 -7.14
CA GLY A 18 -6.52 5.68 -8.36
C GLY A 18 -6.59 7.17 -8.67
N HIS A 19 -7.76 7.81 -8.51
CA HIS A 19 -7.89 9.26 -8.65
C HIS A 19 -7.07 10.04 -7.63
N LEU A 20 -7.12 9.64 -6.36
CA LEU A 20 -6.26 10.22 -5.33
C LEU A 20 -4.78 10.13 -5.72
N LEU A 21 -4.32 8.96 -6.18
CA LEU A 21 -2.93 8.80 -6.58
C LEU A 21 -2.56 9.66 -7.79
N VAL A 22 -3.45 9.79 -8.78
CA VAL A 22 -3.25 10.69 -9.93
C VAL A 22 -3.08 12.14 -9.47
N GLU A 23 -3.97 12.64 -8.61
CA GLU A 23 -3.89 14.01 -8.10
C GLU A 23 -2.60 14.22 -7.32
N MET A 24 -2.30 13.34 -6.37
CA MET A 24 -1.07 13.42 -5.57
C MET A 24 0.19 13.33 -6.45
N SER A 25 0.17 12.53 -7.52
CA SER A 25 1.30 12.41 -8.45
C SER A 25 1.64 13.73 -9.16
N SER A 26 0.65 14.59 -9.37
CA SER A 26 0.84 15.89 -10.03
C SER A 26 1.31 17.00 -9.08
N ILE A 27 1.06 16.86 -7.77
CA ILE A 27 1.29 17.91 -6.77
C ILE A 27 2.55 17.65 -5.95
N VAL A 28 2.79 16.39 -5.56
CA VAL A 28 3.88 16.05 -4.64
C VAL A 28 5.21 16.00 -5.40
N PRO A 29 6.26 16.67 -4.93
CA PRO A 29 7.59 16.57 -5.52
C PRO A 29 8.21 15.19 -5.26
N ASP A 30 9.14 14.77 -6.13
CA ASP A 30 10.00 13.60 -5.88
C ASP A 30 9.24 12.29 -5.64
N GLY A 31 9.41 11.68 -4.46
CA GLY A 31 8.94 10.35 -4.11
C GLY A 31 7.57 10.30 -3.41
N ILE A 32 6.71 9.39 -3.87
CA ILE A 32 5.50 8.96 -3.18
C ILE A 32 5.61 7.47 -2.85
N VAL A 33 5.29 7.08 -1.62
CA VAL A 33 5.19 5.67 -1.23
C VAL A 33 3.76 5.35 -0.87
N ALA A 34 3.18 4.37 -1.55
CA ALA A 34 1.79 3.95 -1.36
C ALA A 34 1.74 2.54 -0.79
N PHE A 35 1.28 2.40 0.44
CA PHE A 35 1.12 1.14 1.13
C PHE A 35 -0.29 0.58 0.99
N PHE A 36 -0.37 -0.68 0.58
CA PHE A 36 -1.60 -1.46 0.50
C PHE A 36 -1.65 -2.53 1.60
N PRO A 37 -2.85 -3.02 1.96
CA PRO A 37 -3.00 -3.95 3.08
C PRO A 37 -2.52 -5.36 2.74
N SER A 38 -2.47 -5.75 1.46
CA SER A 38 -2.01 -7.06 1.00
C SER A 38 -1.56 -7.06 -0.46
N TYR A 39 -0.72 -8.03 -0.83
CA TYR A 39 -0.33 -8.25 -2.24
C TYR A 39 -1.54 -8.51 -3.14
N HIS A 40 -2.51 -9.33 -2.69
CA HIS A 40 -3.72 -9.61 -3.47
C HIS A 40 -4.48 -8.33 -3.88
N TYR A 41 -4.47 -7.32 -3.01
CA TYR A 41 -5.12 -6.05 -3.30
C TYR A 41 -4.32 -5.18 -4.29
N LEU A 42 -2.98 -5.23 -4.21
CA LEU A 42 -2.04 -4.50 -5.04
C LEU A 42 -1.87 -5.12 -6.44
N VAL A 43 -1.48 -6.39 -6.52
CA VAL A 43 -1.25 -7.15 -7.76
C VAL A 43 -1.73 -8.58 -7.53
N SER A 44 -2.63 -9.07 -8.40
CA SER A 44 -2.95 -10.50 -8.39
C SER A 44 -1.66 -11.30 -8.70
N PRO A 45 -1.26 -12.30 -7.89
CA PRO A 45 -0.01 -13.05 -8.09
C PRO A 45 0.11 -13.75 -9.46
N LEU A 46 -1.02 -13.91 -10.17
CA LEU A 46 -1.08 -14.46 -11.53
C LEU A 46 -0.75 -13.43 -12.63
N LEU A 47 -0.64 -12.15 -12.28
CA LEU A 47 -0.44 -11.05 -13.22
C LEU A 47 1.06 -10.83 -13.48
N SER A 48 1.69 -11.77 -14.17
CA SER A 48 2.87 -11.40 -14.96
C SER A 48 2.42 -10.31 -15.95
N LEU A 49 3.05 -9.14 -15.92
CA LEU A 49 2.68 -7.92 -16.66
C LEU A 49 2.48 -8.09 -18.19
N ARG A 50 2.78 -9.28 -18.73
CA ARG A 50 2.58 -9.66 -20.15
C ARG A 50 1.29 -10.44 -20.43
N PHE A 51 0.61 -10.96 -19.40
CA PHE A 51 -0.50 -11.92 -19.56
C PHE A 51 -1.90 -11.31 -19.48
N CYS A 52 -2.05 -10.10 -18.93
CA CYS A 52 -3.37 -9.44 -18.81
C CYS A 52 -4.03 -9.15 -20.17
N TYR A 53 -3.25 -9.04 -21.25
CA TYR A 53 -3.75 -8.70 -22.57
C TYR A 53 -4.44 -9.87 -23.30
N LEU A 54 -4.17 -11.13 -22.91
CA LEU A 54 -4.51 -12.30 -23.74
C LEU A 54 -5.65 -13.17 -23.21
N ARG A 55 -6.14 -12.93 -22.00
CA ARG A 55 -7.31 -13.63 -21.47
C ARG A 55 -8.16 -12.61 -20.74
N GLY A 56 -9.44 -12.51 -21.11
CA GLY A 56 -10.45 -11.73 -20.39
C GLY A 56 -10.63 -12.28 -18.97
N ILE A 57 -9.66 -12.00 -18.11
CA ILE A 57 -9.61 -12.36 -16.71
C ILE A 57 -10.35 -11.25 -15.96
N SER A 58 -11.23 -11.69 -15.07
CA SER A 58 -12.00 -10.87 -14.14
C SER A 58 -11.13 -9.84 -13.39
N SER A 59 -11.72 -8.66 -13.21
CA SER A 59 -11.20 -7.46 -12.56
C SER A 59 -10.95 -7.62 -11.05
N GLU A 60 -10.08 -8.54 -10.65
CA GLU A 60 -9.91 -8.89 -9.22
C GLU A 60 -8.79 -8.12 -8.50
N SER A 61 -8.01 -7.29 -9.20
CA SER A 61 -6.92 -6.51 -8.58
C SER A 61 -7.00 -5.01 -8.89
N THR A 62 -6.57 -4.19 -7.92
CA THR A 62 -6.57 -2.72 -8.02
C THR A 62 -5.82 -2.23 -9.25
N PHE A 63 -4.66 -2.83 -9.54
CA PHE A 63 -3.84 -2.44 -10.67
C PHE A 63 -4.51 -2.69 -12.02
N ALA A 64 -5.24 -3.80 -12.18
CA ALA A 64 -5.99 -4.11 -13.40
C ALA A 64 -7.10 -3.08 -13.64
N THR A 65 -7.88 -2.74 -12.61
CA THR A 65 -8.91 -1.69 -12.69
C THR A 65 -8.31 -0.33 -13.07
N TRP A 66 -7.18 0.04 -12.48
CA TRP A 66 -6.50 1.30 -12.79
C TRP A 66 -5.97 1.33 -14.23
N TYR A 67 -5.54 0.19 -14.75
CA TYR A 67 -5.09 0.08 -16.13
C TYR A 67 -6.24 0.24 -17.13
N GLU A 68 -7.35 -0.49 -16.92
CA GLU A 68 -8.56 -0.39 -17.75
C GLU A 68 -9.15 1.03 -17.79
N GLN A 69 -9.04 1.76 -16.68
CA GLN A 69 -9.51 3.14 -16.56
C GLN A 69 -8.50 4.20 -17.05
N ASN A 70 -7.38 3.76 -17.64
CA ASN A 70 -6.27 4.62 -18.09
C ASN A 70 -5.69 5.52 -16.97
N LEU A 71 -5.82 5.12 -15.70
CA LEU A 71 -5.28 5.87 -14.56
C LEU A 71 -3.76 5.70 -14.47
N ILE A 72 -3.24 4.50 -14.77
CA ILE A 72 -1.79 4.24 -14.79
C ILE A 72 -1.07 5.16 -15.76
N GLN A 73 -1.63 5.37 -16.95
CA GLN A 73 -1.06 6.27 -17.96
C GLN A 73 -1.02 7.72 -17.46
N LYS A 74 -2.09 8.19 -16.80
CA LYS A 74 -2.14 9.52 -16.18
C LYS A 74 -1.12 9.67 -15.05
N ILE A 75 -0.90 8.63 -14.25
CA ILE A 75 0.15 8.61 -13.23
C ILE A 75 1.52 8.72 -13.88
N GLN A 76 1.78 7.91 -14.93
CA GLN A 76 3.06 7.86 -15.64
C GLN A 76 3.43 9.14 -16.39
N GLN A 77 2.45 10.00 -16.71
CA GLN A 77 2.72 11.35 -17.20
C GLN A 77 3.48 12.17 -16.16
N HIS A 78 3.17 12.00 -14.88
CA HIS A 78 3.76 12.79 -13.79
C HIS A 78 4.97 12.12 -13.13
N LYS A 79 4.92 10.81 -12.86
CA LYS A 79 5.98 10.08 -12.13
C LYS A 79 6.15 8.65 -12.62
N LEU A 80 7.35 8.10 -12.48
CA LEU A 80 7.58 6.67 -12.76
C LEU A 80 6.92 5.80 -11.69
N LEU A 81 6.32 4.68 -12.11
CA LEU A 81 5.60 3.78 -11.21
C LEU A 81 6.39 2.49 -11.03
N PHE A 82 6.68 2.15 -9.77
CA PHE A 82 7.35 0.92 -9.36
C PHE A 82 6.44 0.15 -8.40
N VAL A 83 6.51 -1.17 -8.45
CA VAL A 83 5.63 -2.05 -7.68
C VAL A 83 6.47 -3.10 -6.97
N GLU A 84 6.23 -3.26 -5.68
CA GLU A 84 6.81 -4.33 -4.86
C GLU A 84 6.23 -5.68 -5.27
N THR A 85 7.08 -6.69 -5.41
CA THR A 85 6.66 -8.07 -5.68
C THR A 85 7.05 -8.99 -4.52
N PRO A 86 6.49 -10.21 -4.43
CA PRO A 86 6.95 -11.18 -3.46
C PRO A 86 8.41 -11.62 -3.66
N ASP A 87 8.97 -11.41 -4.86
CA ASP A 87 10.36 -11.75 -5.18
C ASP A 87 11.35 -10.71 -4.62
N ASN A 88 12.45 -11.19 -4.05
CA ASN A 88 13.46 -10.34 -3.41
C ASN A 88 14.28 -9.53 -4.41
N GLU A 89 14.68 -10.15 -5.52
CA GLU A 89 15.58 -9.54 -6.50
C GLU A 89 14.82 -8.48 -7.28
N GLU A 90 13.60 -8.79 -7.71
CA GLU A 90 12.70 -7.83 -8.37
C GLU A 90 12.39 -6.62 -7.48
N THR A 91 12.07 -6.85 -6.21
CA THR A 91 11.80 -5.75 -5.26
C THR A 91 13.02 -4.87 -5.04
N SER A 92 14.21 -5.47 -4.93
CA SER A 92 15.46 -4.72 -4.77
C SER A 92 15.76 -3.86 -6.00
N LEU A 93 15.52 -4.41 -7.20
CA LEU A 93 15.66 -3.68 -8.46
C LEU A 93 14.63 -2.54 -8.59
N ALA A 94 13.37 -2.78 -8.22
CA ALA A 94 12.32 -1.78 -8.22
C ALA A 94 12.65 -0.61 -7.28
N LEU A 95 13.15 -0.91 -6.08
CA LEU A 95 13.58 0.10 -5.12
C LEU A 95 14.76 0.93 -5.63
N ALA A 96 15.80 0.27 -6.17
CA ALA A 96 16.97 0.97 -6.70
C ALA A 96 16.58 1.93 -7.83
N ASN A 97 15.69 1.50 -8.72
CA ASN A 97 15.17 2.36 -9.79
C ASN A 97 14.26 3.48 -9.27
N TYR A 98 13.47 3.23 -8.23
CA TYR A 98 12.68 4.25 -7.55
C TYR A 98 13.56 5.38 -6.99
N GLN A 99 14.62 5.02 -6.25
CA GLN A 99 15.56 5.99 -5.68
C GLN A 99 16.23 6.81 -6.78
N LYS A 100 16.76 6.14 -7.80
CA LYS A 100 17.38 6.78 -8.97
C LYS A 100 16.43 7.73 -9.70
N ALA A 101 15.15 7.38 -9.82
CA ALA A 101 14.15 8.23 -10.46
C ALA A 101 13.82 9.49 -9.63
N CYS A 102 13.83 9.38 -8.30
CA CYS A 102 13.69 10.51 -7.39
C CYS A 102 14.90 11.44 -7.45
N GLU A 103 16.12 10.89 -7.48
CA GLU A 103 17.37 11.66 -7.53
C GLU A 103 17.55 12.42 -8.87
N ASN A 104 17.08 11.85 -9.97
CA ASN A 104 17.17 12.48 -11.30
C ASN A 104 16.06 13.53 -11.56
N GLY A 105 15.24 13.85 -10.56
CA GLY A 105 14.19 14.88 -10.68
C GLY A 105 12.96 14.48 -11.49
N ARG A 106 12.88 13.24 -12.00
CA ARG A 106 11.67 12.73 -12.67
C ARG A 106 10.54 12.49 -11.66
N GLY A 107 10.91 12.08 -10.45
CA GLY A 107 9.98 11.65 -9.40
C GLY A 107 9.45 10.24 -9.65
N ALA A 108 9.09 9.56 -8.56
CA ALA A 108 8.65 8.18 -8.63
C ALA A 108 7.58 7.86 -7.59
N ILE A 109 6.84 6.80 -7.85
CA ILE A 109 5.82 6.24 -6.96
C ILE A 109 6.19 4.78 -6.73
N LEU A 110 6.30 4.38 -5.47
CA LEU A 110 6.49 2.99 -5.07
C LEU A 110 5.17 2.46 -4.48
N LEU A 111 4.55 1.50 -5.16
CA LEU A 111 3.42 0.75 -4.64
C LEU A 111 3.96 -0.43 -3.83
N SER A 112 3.69 -0.44 -2.53
CA SER A 112 4.23 -1.40 -1.57
C SER A 112 3.14 -2.02 -0.69
N VAL A 113 3.49 -3.07 0.04
CA VAL A 113 2.58 -3.72 0.99
C VAL A 113 2.98 -3.36 2.43
N ALA A 114 2.02 -2.99 3.26
CA ALA A 114 2.25 -2.53 4.64
C ALA A 114 2.80 -3.60 5.61
N ARG A 115 2.69 -4.87 5.21
CA ARG A 115 3.28 -6.04 5.89
C ARG A 115 4.27 -6.77 4.97
N GLY A 116 4.76 -6.06 3.96
CA GLY A 116 5.73 -6.53 2.99
C GLY A 116 7.15 -6.28 3.45
N LYS A 117 8.10 -6.60 2.58
CA LYS A 117 9.53 -6.49 2.89
C LYS A 117 9.95 -5.03 2.96
N VAL A 118 9.36 -4.20 2.09
CA VAL A 118 9.68 -2.77 2.01
C VAL A 118 9.26 -2.03 3.27
N SER A 119 8.12 -2.40 3.87
CA SER A 119 7.63 -1.82 5.12
C SER A 119 8.45 -2.17 6.36
N GLU A 120 9.39 -3.11 6.30
CA GLU A 120 10.21 -3.53 7.44
C GLU A 120 11.66 -3.04 7.36
N GLY A 121 12.27 -3.06 6.17
CA GLY A 121 13.72 -2.87 6.04
C GLY A 121 14.19 -1.56 5.41
N ILE A 122 13.30 -0.70 4.93
CA ILE A 122 13.68 0.45 4.08
C ILE A 122 13.23 1.77 4.70
N ASP A 123 14.13 2.75 4.68
CA ASP A 123 13.89 4.09 5.16
C ASP A 123 13.74 5.05 3.98
N PHE A 124 12.65 5.81 3.96
CA PHE A 124 12.34 6.77 2.90
C PHE A 124 12.75 8.16 3.33
N ASP A 125 14.06 8.39 3.32
CA ASP A 125 14.64 9.62 3.85
C ASP A 125 14.42 10.82 2.91
N HIS A 126 14.08 11.97 3.48
CA HIS A 126 13.92 13.24 2.78
C HIS A 126 13.03 13.17 1.52
N HIS A 127 13.64 13.37 0.34
CA HIS A 127 12.93 13.47 -0.94
C HIS A 127 12.41 12.12 -1.44
N LEU A 128 12.87 11.00 -0.85
CA LEU A 128 12.40 9.66 -1.18
C LEU A 128 11.02 9.35 -0.63
N GLY A 129 10.47 10.18 0.28
CA GLY A 129 9.22 9.88 0.98
C GLY A 129 8.33 11.11 1.21
N ARG A 130 8.32 12.08 0.29
CA ARG A 130 7.59 13.36 0.45
C ARG A 130 6.10 13.18 0.68
N CYS A 131 5.52 12.12 0.15
CA CYS A 131 4.16 11.71 0.51
C CYS A 131 4.12 10.20 0.76
N VAL A 132 3.54 9.81 1.89
CA VAL A 132 3.22 8.43 2.18
C VAL A 132 1.71 8.27 2.26
N ILE A 133 1.17 7.39 1.42
CA ILE A 133 -0.25 7.11 1.33
C ILE A 133 -0.48 5.70 1.85
N MET A 134 -1.38 5.55 2.82
CA MET A 134 -1.85 4.27 3.31
C MET A 134 -3.24 4.03 2.73
N PHE A 135 -3.35 3.12 1.77
CA PHE A 135 -4.62 2.70 1.20
C PHE A 135 -5.27 1.66 2.11
N GLY A 136 -6.26 2.09 2.90
CA GLY A 136 -6.94 1.21 3.84
C GLY A 136 -6.20 0.91 5.13
N VAL A 137 -6.76 -0.02 5.90
CA VAL A 137 -6.18 -0.46 7.17
C VAL A 137 -5.57 -1.86 7.00
N PRO A 138 -4.29 -2.07 7.37
CA PRO A 138 -3.55 -3.32 7.15
C PRO A 138 -3.94 -4.40 8.15
N TYR A 139 -5.19 -4.87 8.09
CA TYR A 139 -5.69 -5.97 8.92
C TYR A 139 -5.04 -7.30 8.57
N VAL A 140 -4.73 -8.10 9.59
CA VAL A 140 -4.27 -9.50 9.44
C VAL A 140 -5.41 -10.37 8.94
N TYR A 141 -5.08 -11.39 8.15
CA TYR A 141 -6.03 -12.43 7.80
C TYR A 141 -6.46 -13.23 9.05
N THR A 142 -7.72 -13.07 9.46
CA THR A 142 -8.24 -13.58 10.75
C THR A 142 -8.61 -15.07 10.74
N GLN A 143 -8.59 -15.75 9.60
CA GLN A 143 -9.00 -17.16 9.54
C GLN A 143 -7.88 -18.16 9.84
N SER A 144 -6.65 -17.71 10.05
CA SER A 144 -5.53 -18.58 10.44
C SER A 144 -5.77 -19.22 11.81
N ARG A 145 -5.58 -20.54 11.93
CA ARG A 145 -5.70 -21.28 13.20
C ARG A 145 -4.73 -20.75 14.26
N ILE A 146 -3.51 -20.41 13.85
CA ILE A 146 -2.46 -19.87 14.73
C ILE A 146 -2.90 -18.51 15.28
N PHE A 147 -3.50 -17.67 14.43
CA PHE A 147 -3.96 -16.35 14.85
C PHE A 147 -5.14 -16.45 15.81
N LYS A 148 -6.10 -17.33 15.55
CA LYS A 148 -7.22 -17.61 16.48
C LYS A 148 -6.73 -18.10 17.84
N ALA A 149 -5.84 -19.09 17.87
CA ALA A 149 -5.26 -19.59 19.12
C ALA A 149 -4.53 -18.48 19.91
N ARG A 150 -3.85 -17.55 19.23
CA ARG A 150 -3.24 -16.37 19.87
C ARG A 150 -4.29 -15.43 20.46
N LEU A 151 -5.38 -15.16 19.74
CA LEU A 151 -6.48 -14.31 20.23
C LEU A 151 -7.15 -14.93 21.46
N ASP A 152 -7.39 -16.24 21.44
CA ASP A 152 -7.98 -16.97 22.55
C ASP A 152 -7.06 -16.91 23.79
N TYR A 153 -5.76 -17.15 23.60
CA TYR A 153 -4.77 -17.01 24.67
C TYR A 153 -4.73 -15.59 25.27
N LEU A 154 -4.73 -14.54 24.43
CA LEU A 154 -4.72 -13.15 24.90
C LEU A 154 -6.00 -12.79 25.66
N ARG A 155 -7.14 -13.34 25.24
CA ARG A 155 -8.41 -13.18 25.92
C ARG A 155 -8.41 -13.88 27.28
N GLU A 156 -7.93 -15.12 27.36
CA GLU A 156 -7.94 -15.91 28.60
C GLU A 156 -6.93 -15.40 29.63
N GLN A 157 -5.72 -15.05 29.21
CA GLN A 157 -4.63 -14.69 30.13
C GLN A 157 -4.60 -13.20 30.49
N TYR A 158 -4.98 -12.32 29.55
CA TYR A 158 -4.84 -10.87 29.71
C TYR A 158 -6.17 -10.11 29.60
N ASN A 159 -7.30 -10.81 29.43
CA ASN A 159 -8.63 -10.22 29.24
C ASN A 159 -8.71 -9.21 28.07
N ILE A 160 -7.84 -9.36 27.07
CA ILE A 160 -7.81 -8.50 25.89
C ILE A 160 -8.86 -8.99 24.89
N ARG A 161 -9.74 -8.09 24.43
CA ARG A 161 -10.76 -8.45 23.44
C ARG A 161 -10.11 -8.70 22.08
N PRO A 162 -10.53 -9.72 21.31
CA PRO A 162 -9.97 -10.00 19.99
C PRO A 162 -9.96 -8.80 19.04
N ASN A 163 -11.04 -8.02 19.01
CA ASN A 163 -11.16 -6.82 18.17
C ASN A 163 -10.17 -5.72 18.56
N GLU A 164 -9.85 -5.59 19.85
CA GLU A 164 -8.89 -4.62 20.36
C GLU A 164 -7.48 -4.97 19.89
N PHE A 165 -7.08 -6.24 20.02
CA PHE A 165 -5.79 -6.71 19.51
C PHE A 165 -5.67 -6.56 17.99
N ILE A 166 -6.72 -6.91 17.24
CA ILE A 166 -6.72 -6.78 15.77
C ILE A 166 -6.56 -5.31 15.35
N THR A 167 -7.25 -4.41 16.02
CA THR A 167 -7.19 -2.96 15.73
C THR A 167 -5.83 -2.40 16.12
N PHE A 168 -5.32 -2.76 17.30
CA PHE A 168 -3.99 -2.39 17.76
C PHE A 168 -2.90 -2.86 16.80
N ASP A 169 -2.92 -4.13 16.38
CA ASP A 169 -1.91 -4.64 15.46
C ASP A 169 -1.98 -3.95 14.09
N ALA A 170 -3.18 -3.67 13.57
CA ALA A 170 -3.33 -2.93 12.32
C ALA A 170 -2.80 -1.48 12.43
N MET A 171 -3.15 -0.77 13.51
CA MET A 171 -2.64 0.58 13.77
C MET A 171 -1.12 0.59 13.94
N ARG A 172 -0.55 -0.42 14.61
CA ARG A 172 0.90 -0.55 14.79
C ARG A 172 1.63 -0.65 13.45
N HIS A 173 1.15 -1.48 12.53
CA HIS A 173 1.77 -1.59 11.19
C HIS A 173 1.55 -0.34 10.34
N ALA A 174 0.37 0.27 10.42
CA ALA A 174 0.12 1.53 9.71
C ALA A 174 1.07 2.63 10.20
N ALA A 175 1.20 2.80 11.52
CA ALA A 175 2.12 3.75 12.13
C ALA A 175 3.59 3.45 11.78
N GLN A 176 3.98 2.17 11.71
CA GLN A 176 5.32 1.77 11.29
C GLN A 176 5.61 2.21 9.85
N CYS A 177 4.67 2.04 8.93
CA CYS A 177 4.83 2.47 7.54
C CYS A 177 4.89 3.99 7.41
N LEU A 178 3.99 4.70 8.11
CA LEU A 178 3.94 6.16 8.10
C LEU A 178 5.18 6.79 8.74
N GLY A 179 5.65 6.24 9.85
CA GLY A 179 6.84 6.72 10.56
C GLY A 179 8.15 6.62 9.77
N ARG A 180 8.14 5.96 8.59
CA ARG A 180 9.30 5.92 7.69
C ARG A 180 9.48 7.19 6.87
N ALA A 181 8.47 8.05 6.79
CA ALA A 181 8.48 9.24 5.93
C ALA A 181 9.15 10.47 6.55
N ILE A 182 9.20 10.57 7.89
CA ILE A 182 9.73 11.76 8.57
C ILE A 182 10.77 11.31 9.60
N ARG A 183 12.02 11.70 9.38
CA ARG A 183 13.18 11.27 10.18
C ARG A 183 13.93 12.40 10.87
N GLY A 184 13.83 13.62 10.35
CA GLY A 184 14.60 14.77 10.82
C GLY A 184 13.73 15.98 11.11
N LYS A 185 14.22 16.89 11.96
CA LYS A 185 13.58 18.19 12.22
C LYS A 185 13.52 19.09 10.98
N SER A 186 14.44 18.88 10.04
CA SER A 186 14.52 19.58 8.76
C SER A 186 13.69 18.91 7.66
N ASP A 187 13.10 17.75 7.95
CA ASP A 187 12.38 16.97 6.96
C ASP A 187 10.88 17.25 7.01
N TYR A 188 10.22 17.16 5.86
CA TYR A 188 8.78 17.33 5.74
C TYR A 188 8.20 16.25 4.84
N GLY A 189 7.01 15.78 5.21
CA GLY A 189 6.28 14.80 4.45
C GLY A 189 4.80 14.87 4.74
N ILE A 190 3.99 14.49 3.76
CA ILE A 190 2.54 14.39 3.89
C ILE A 190 2.20 12.91 4.14
N MET A 191 1.42 12.64 5.18
CA MET A 191 0.92 11.31 5.49
C MET A 191 -0.58 11.26 5.24
N ILE A 192 -1.03 10.41 4.31
CA ILE A 192 -2.44 10.26 3.96
C ILE A 192 -2.94 8.89 4.40
N LEU A 193 -3.92 8.87 5.30
CA LEU A 193 -4.68 7.68 5.67
C LEU A 193 -5.96 7.62 4.83
N ALA A 194 -5.93 6.89 3.72
CA ALA A 194 -7.04 6.82 2.78
C ALA A 194 -8.03 5.71 3.18
N ASP A 195 -8.75 5.90 4.29
CA ASP A 195 -9.84 5.01 4.70
C ASP A 195 -10.91 5.74 5.53
N LYS A 196 -12.16 5.32 5.40
CA LYS A 196 -13.27 5.64 6.29
C LYS A 196 -13.47 4.40 7.14
N VAL A 197 -12.86 4.41 8.32
CA VAL A 197 -13.20 3.45 9.36
C VAL A 197 -14.60 3.83 9.84
N SER A 198 -15.63 3.24 9.22
CA SER A 198 -16.99 3.35 9.74
C SER A 198 -17.02 2.55 11.03
N ASN A 199 -17.16 3.26 12.16
CA ASN A 199 -17.31 2.70 13.49
C ASN A 199 -18.15 1.42 13.46
N LEU A 200 -17.67 0.40 14.16
CA LEU A 200 -18.37 -0.84 14.48
C LEU A 200 -19.79 -0.57 14.95
#